data_AF-A0A959C6N6-F1
#
_entry.id   AF-A0A959C6N6-F1
#
_cell.length_a   1.000
_cell.length_b   1.000
_cell.length_c   1.000
_cell.angle_alpha   90.00
_cell.angle_beta   90.00
_cell.angle_gamma   90.00
#
_symmetry.space_group_name_H-M   'P 1'
#
loop_
_entity.id
_entity.type
_entity.pdbx_description
1 polymer ?
#
loop_
_entity_poly.entity_id
_entity_poly.type
_entity_poly.pdbx_seq_one_letter_code
_entity_poly.pdbx_strand_id
1 'polypeptide(L)'
;MKYQSAFIILFALFASAVHAQSVSELESRLRRADSKTDKMNLSYQIAEKLLNSNPIKSSSYAQQASDLATEIGDKRRDADASYLSAEGQYRARKYQEAATRFQHAWNAARNYGLRDLALSATERLQDIALKQNDYREALKWSRETVNYLTDAGGGTRSGGDAVRRLENKLAAAEADNRSLREQIAQLTGQSQILETNYQSQLAEAQQKTRSELTRKDSALIQISQEKLRADSMIRTKALLLENLTEEQMIDSIVRAQQEREIQMQKRRLAEAELAQQKSESLRNLLALLAAFVLSLALLFYFRFRAKKRAANELSQKNALIEE
;
A
#
# COMPACT_ATOMS: atom_id res chain seq x y z
N MET A 1 -8.50 -43.22 -64.83
CA MET A 1 -7.90 -42.42 -63.74
C MET A 1 -6.50 -41.88 -64.10
N LYS A 2 -6.31 -41.25 -65.28
CA LYS A 2 -5.00 -40.68 -65.69
C LYS A 2 -5.01 -39.15 -65.83
N TYR A 3 -6.16 -38.51 -65.68
CA TYR A 3 -6.33 -37.06 -65.83
C TYR A 3 -6.63 -36.32 -64.51
N GLN A 4 -6.88 -37.03 -63.40
CA GLN A 4 -7.14 -36.42 -62.09
C GLN A 4 -5.85 -35.96 -61.39
N SER A 5 -4.71 -36.59 -61.67
CA SER A 5 -3.40 -36.21 -61.14
C SER A 5 -2.82 -34.94 -61.79
N ALA A 6 -3.21 -34.62 -63.03
CA ALA A 6 -2.79 -33.39 -63.70
C ALA A 6 -3.47 -32.13 -63.13
N PHE A 7 -4.71 -32.27 -62.65
CA PHE A 7 -5.48 -31.14 -62.12
C PHE A 7 -4.98 -30.67 -60.74
N ILE A 8 -4.44 -31.59 -59.94
CA ILE A 8 -3.88 -31.29 -58.61
C ILE A 8 -2.53 -30.55 -58.73
N ILE A 9 -1.72 -30.87 -59.74
CA ILE A 9 -0.44 -30.20 -59.99
C ILE A 9 -0.65 -28.78 -60.56
N LEU A 10 -1.68 -28.58 -61.38
CA LEU A 10 -2.05 -27.25 -61.88
C LEU A 10 -2.56 -26.32 -60.77
N PHE A 11 -3.27 -26.87 -59.77
CA PHE A 11 -3.76 -26.09 -58.62
C PHE A 11 -2.65 -25.74 -57.62
N ALA A 12 -1.62 -26.60 -57.49
CA ALA A 12 -0.46 -26.34 -56.65
C ALA A 12 0.48 -25.24 -57.19
N LEU A 13 0.52 -25.03 -58.52
CA LEU A 13 1.31 -23.96 -59.15
C LEU A 13 0.67 -22.57 -59.08
N PHE A 14 -0.64 -22.49 -58.81
CA PHE A 14 -1.34 -21.21 -58.62
C PHE A 14 -1.39 -20.74 -57.16
N ALA A 15 -1.06 -21.60 -56.19
CA ALA A 15 -1.09 -21.26 -54.78
C ALA A 15 0.11 -20.41 -54.30
N SER A 16 1.18 -20.29 -55.09
CA SER A 16 2.41 -19.57 -54.74
C SER A 16 2.47 -18.12 -55.26
N ALA A 17 1.41 -17.62 -55.89
CA ALA A 17 1.36 -16.26 -56.45
C ALA A 17 0.68 -15.22 -55.53
N VAL A 18 0.61 -15.46 -54.21
CA VAL A 18 0.24 -14.40 -53.25
C VAL A 18 1.42 -13.42 -53.18
N HIS A 19 1.41 -12.42 -54.07
CA HIS A 19 2.40 -11.34 -54.11
C HIS A 19 2.30 -10.51 -52.84
N ALA A 20 2.99 -10.92 -51.78
CA ALA A 20 3.33 -10.05 -50.69
C ALA A 20 4.31 -8.98 -51.23
N GLN A 21 3.77 -7.86 -51.74
CA GLN A 21 4.60 -6.73 -52.19
C GLN A 21 5.57 -6.33 -51.08
N SER A 22 6.84 -6.11 -51.41
CA SER A 22 7.83 -5.74 -50.41
C SER A 22 7.61 -4.30 -49.95
N VAL A 23 8.06 -3.98 -48.73
CA VAL A 23 7.98 -2.60 -48.22
C VAL A 23 8.77 -1.63 -49.11
N SER A 24 9.91 -2.07 -49.65
CA SER A 24 10.73 -1.24 -50.54
C SER A 24 10.04 -0.93 -51.87
N GLU A 25 9.28 -1.88 -52.43
CA GLU A 25 8.48 -1.66 -53.63
C GLU A 25 7.38 -0.61 -53.37
N LEU A 26 6.68 -0.73 -52.23
CA LEU A 26 5.66 0.24 -51.83
C LEU A 26 6.26 1.65 -51.60
N GLU A 27 7.42 1.75 -50.96
CA GLU A 27 8.12 3.03 -50.79
C GLU A 27 8.52 3.65 -52.14
N SER A 28 8.97 2.83 -53.11
CA SER A 28 9.26 3.30 -54.46
C SER A 28 8.00 3.81 -55.16
N ARG A 29 6.85 3.14 -55.00
CA ARG A 29 5.58 3.59 -55.57
C ARG A 29 5.10 4.88 -54.91
N LEU A 30 5.25 5.01 -53.59
CA LEU A 30 4.89 6.21 -52.85
C LEU A 30 5.65 7.44 -53.36
N ARG A 31 6.94 7.28 -53.68
CA ARG A 31 7.78 8.37 -54.24
C ARG A 31 7.35 8.81 -55.63
N ARG A 32 6.77 7.90 -56.43
CA ARG A 32 6.31 8.17 -57.80
C ARG A 32 4.83 8.54 -57.88
N ALA A 33 4.09 8.40 -56.78
CA ALA A 33 2.68 8.71 -56.75
C ALA A 33 2.49 10.24 -56.81
N ASP A 34 1.61 10.70 -57.68
CA ASP A 34 1.29 12.12 -57.82
C ASP A 34 0.01 12.50 -57.06
N SER A 35 -0.98 11.59 -57.02
CA SER A 35 -2.25 11.79 -56.34
C SER A 35 -2.11 11.69 -54.81
N LYS A 36 -2.77 12.60 -54.08
CA LYS A 36 -2.86 12.54 -52.62
C LYS A 36 -3.53 11.25 -52.15
N THR A 37 -4.54 10.76 -52.88
CA THR A 37 -5.26 9.52 -52.56
C THR A 37 -4.35 8.29 -52.68
N ASP A 38 -3.50 8.24 -53.71
CA ASP A 38 -2.54 7.15 -53.89
C ASP A 38 -1.46 7.19 -52.81
N LYS A 39 -0.95 8.40 -52.50
CA LYS A 39 0.01 8.59 -51.40
C LYS A 39 -0.57 8.13 -50.07
N MET A 40 -1.82 8.49 -49.77
CA MET A 40 -2.53 8.07 -48.56
C MET A 40 -2.63 6.55 -48.47
N ASN A 41 -3.11 5.89 -49.53
CA ASN A 41 -3.29 4.43 -49.56
C ASN A 41 -1.95 3.69 -49.45
N LEU A 42 -0.92 4.15 -50.16
CA LEU A 42 0.41 3.55 -50.10
C LEU A 42 1.07 3.72 -48.73
N SER A 43 0.99 4.91 -48.14
CA SER A 43 1.47 5.16 -46.77
C SER A 43 0.77 4.26 -45.75
N TYR A 44 -0.56 4.09 -45.87
CA TYR A 44 -1.31 3.19 -44.98
C TYR A 44 -0.84 1.73 -45.13
N GLN A 45 -0.70 1.21 -46.36
CA GLN A 45 -0.23 -0.16 -46.61
C GLN A 45 1.21 -0.40 -46.12
N ILE A 46 2.09 0.59 -46.30
CA ILE A 46 3.45 0.53 -45.75
C ILE A 46 3.39 0.45 -44.23
N ALA A 47 2.54 1.25 -43.59
CA ALA A 47 2.40 1.24 -42.16
C ALA A 47 1.93 -0.11 -41.61
N GLU A 48 0.93 -0.74 -42.23
CA GLU A 48 0.44 -2.07 -41.82
C GLU A 48 1.56 -3.12 -41.86
N LYS A 49 2.34 -3.15 -42.95
CA LYS A 49 3.45 -4.11 -43.10
C LYS A 49 4.59 -3.86 -42.12
N LEU A 50 4.83 -2.59 -41.79
CA LEU A 50 5.88 -2.21 -40.85
C LEU A 50 5.47 -2.39 -39.38
N LEU A 51 4.19 -2.60 -39.07
CA LEU A 51 3.71 -2.59 -37.68
C LEU A 51 4.41 -3.63 -36.79
N ASN A 52 4.73 -4.79 -37.34
CA ASN A 52 5.42 -5.87 -36.62
C ASN A 52 6.95 -5.73 -36.63
N SER A 53 7.52 -5.14 -37.70
CA SER A 53 8.97 -5.12 -37.92
C SER A 53 9.63 -3.81 -37.46
N ASN A 54 8.98 -2.68 -37.69
CA ASN A 54 9.41 -1.36 -37.25
C ASN A 54 8.20 -0.50 -36.84
N PRO A 55 7.75 -0.60 -35.58
CA PRO A 55 6.54 0.09 -35.10
C PRO A 55 6.61 1.61 -35.17
N ILE A 56 7.81 2.19 -34.99
CA ILE A 56 8.00 3.65 -35.06
C ILE A 56 7.85 4.15 -36.50
N LYS A 57 8.49 3.48 -37.46
CA LYS A 57 8.38 3.82 -38.88
C LYS A 57 6.94 3.57 -39.39
N SER A 58 6.30 2.51 -38.92
CA SER A 58 4.85 2.26 -39.13
C SER A 58 4.02 3.45 -38.65
N SER A 59 4.23 3.91 -37.41
CA SER A 59 3.51 5.05 -36.84
C SER A 59 3.65 6.32 -37.68
N SER A 60 4.84 6.61 -38.22
CA SER A 60 5.06 7.78 -39.08
C SER A 60 4.32 7.71 -40.41
N TYR A 61 4.32 6.55 -41.09
CA TYR A 61 3.57 6.40 -42.34
C TYR A 61 2.06 6.41 -42.11
N ALA A 62 1.59 5.82 -41.00
CA ALA A 62 0.19 5.88 -40.61
C ALA A 62 -0.26 7.32 -40.31
N GLN A 63 0.60 8.13 -39.67
CA GLN A 63 0.30 9.56 -39.47
C GLN A 63 0.18 10.29 -40.81
N GLN A 64 1.13 10.09 -41.73
CA GLN A 64 1.07 10.68 -43.07
C GLN A 64 -0.22 10.29 -43.81
N ALA A 65 -0.66 9.04 -43.66
CA ALA A 65 -1.92 8.59 -44.24
C ALA A 65 -3.14 9.27 -43.60
N SER A 66 -3.15 9.48 -42.27
CA SER A 66 -4.20 10.19 -41.55
C SER A 66 -4.28 11.67 -41.95
N ASP A 67 -3.13 12.34 -42.05
CA ASP A 67 -3.06 13.75 -42.48
C ASP A 67 -3.61 13.91 -43.90
N LEU A 68 -3.19 13.03 -44.83
CA LEU A 68 -3.70 13.03 -46.21
C LEU A 68 -5.19 12.66 -46.27
N ALA A 69 -5.65 11.72 -45.46
CA ALA A 69 -7.06 11.35 -45.39
C ALA A 69 -7.93 12.51 -44.90
N THR A 70 -7.44 13.27 -43.92
CA THR A 70 -8.08 14.50 -43.44
C THR A 70 -8.17 15.55 -44.55
N GLU A 71 -7.08 15.77 -45.29
CA GLU A 71 -7.06 16.73 -46.41
C GLU A 71 -8.02 16.37 -47.55
N ILE A 72 -8.20 15.09 -47.83
CA ILE A 72 -9.08 14.59 -48.90
C ILE A 72 -10.53 14.43 -48.40
N GLY A 73 -10.75 14.47 -47.09
CA GLY A 73 -12.06 14.25 -46.47
C GLY A 73 -12.47 12.78 -46.35
N ASP A 74 -11.52 11.83 -46.45
CA ASP A 74 -11.76 10.41 -46.20
C ASP A 74 -11.76 10.13 -44.69
N LYS A 75 -12.93 10.37 -44.09
CA LYS A 75 -13.21 10.20 -42.65
C LYS A 75 -12.85 8.80 -42.14
N ARG A 76 -13.14 7.76 -42.92
CA ARG A 76 -12.88 6.38 -42.48
C ARG A 76 -11.39 6.10 -42.46
N ARG A 77 -10.69 6.46 -43.55
CA ARG A 77 -9.25 6.26 -43.62
C ARG A 77 -8.50 7.09 -42.58
N ASP A 78 -8.97 8.30 -42.29
CA ASP A 78 -8.38 9.14 -41.24
C ASP A 78 -8.39 8.44 -39.89
N ALA A 79 -9.57 7.95 -39.46
CA ALA A 79 -9.70 7.27 -38.18
C ALA A 79 -8.90 5.95 -38.14
N ASP A 80 -8.95 5.13 -39.19
CA ASP A 80 -8.20 3.87 -39.29
C ASP A 80 -6.68 4.11 -39.26
N ALA A 81 -6.20 5.13 -39.97
CA ALA A 81 -4.78 5.51 -40.03
C ALA A 81 -4.30 6.12 -38.70
N SER A 82 -5.11 6.97 -38.06
CA SER A 82 -4.85 7.49 -36.72
C SER A 82 -4.71 6.35 -35.71
N TYR A 83 -5.60 5.36 -35.74
CA TYR A 83 -5.54 4.19 -34.86
C TYR A 83 -4.27 3.36 -35.10
N LEU A 84 -3.94 3.10 -36.37
CA LEU A 84 -2.70 2.39 -36.73
C LEU A 84 -1.44 3.15 -36.28
N SER A 85 -1.47 4.48 -36.38
CA SER A 85 -0.38 5.33 -35.90
C SER A 85 -0.17 5.20 -34.39
N ALA A 86 -1.27 5.15 -33.63
CA ALA A 86 -1.25 4.93 -32.20
C ALA A 86 -0.75 3.53 -31.83
N GLU A 87 -1.20 2.49 -32.53
CA GLU A 87 -0.75 1.10 -32.35
C GLU A 87 0.76 0.95 -32.59
N GLY A 88 1.32 1.66 -33.57
CA GLY A 88 2.77 1.73 -33.79
C GLY A 88 3.53 2.27 -32.58
N GLN A 89 3.06 3.37 -31.96
CA GLN A 89 3.68 3.90 -30.73
C GLN A 89 3.47 3.00 -29.52
N TYR A 90 2.30 2.37 -29.41
CA TYR A 90 1.97 1.44 -28.35
C TYR A 90 2.92 0.24 -28.35
N ARG A 91 3.17 -0.35 -29.53
CA ARG A 91 4.13 -1.44 -29.71
C ARG A 91 5.58 -1.01 -29.48
N ALA A 92 5.90 0.25 -29.79
CA ALA A 92 7.17 0.86 -29.42
C ALA A 92 7.30 1.17 -27.92
N ARG A 93 6.30 0.80 -27.09
CA ARG A 93 6.21 1.07 -25.63
C ARG A 93 6.21 2.55 -25.27
N LYS A 94 5.89 3.42 -26.23
CA LYS A 94 5.76 4.86 -26.01
C LYS A 94 4.33 5.20 -25.62
N TYR A 95 3.95 4.75 -24.44
CA TYR A 95 2.55 4.76 -23.99
C TYR A 95 1.93 6.17 -23.90
N GLN A 96 2.71 7.19 -23.54
CA GLN A 96 2.24 8.58 -23.51
C GLN A 96 1.88 9.08 -24.91
N GLU A 97 2.78 8.91 -25.87
CA GLU A 97 2.56 9.29 -27.28
C GLU A 97 1.45 8.46 -27.93
N ALA A 98 1.36 7.17 -27.58
CA ALA A 98 0.30 6.28 -28.02
C ALA A 98 -1.07 6.74 -27.50
N ALA A 99 -1.17 7.15 -26.23
CA ALA A 99 -2.41 7.64 -25.65
C ALA A 99 -2.93 8.88 -26.39
N THR A 100 -2.08 9.86 -26.68
CA THR A 100 -2.47 11.04 -27.45
C THR A 100 -3.02 10.67 -28.83
N ARG A 101 -2.37 9.72 -29.52
CA ARG A 101 -2.79 9.26 -30.86
C ARG A 101 -4.07 8.42 -30.81
N PHE A 102 -4.23 7.55 -29.81
CA PHE A 102 -5.49 6.81 -29.63
C PHE A 102 -6.64 7.74 -29.26
N GLN A 103 -6.39 8.81 -28.51
CA GLN A 103 -7.41 9.83 -28.24
C GLN A 103 -7.85 10.55 -29.51
N HIS A 104 -6.91 10.89 -30.40
CA HIS A 104 -7.24 11.42 -31.72
C HIS A 104 -8.08 10.43 -32.53
N ALA A 105 -7.66 9.17 -32.60
CA ALA A 105 -8.39 8.10 -33.29
C ALA A 105 -9.80 7.90 -32.72
N TRP A 106 -9.96 7.95 -31.40
CA TRP A 106 -11.25 7.87 -30.73
C TRP A 106 -12.16 9.03 -31.08
N ASN A 107 -11.65 10.28 -31.04
CA ASN A 107 -12.41 11.46 -31.40
C ASN A 107 -12.88 11.41 -32.86
N ALA A 108 -11.97 11.04 -33.79
CA ALA A 108 -12.30 10.87 -35.20
C ALA A 108 -13.37 9.78 -35.39
N ALA A 109 -13.14 8.59 -34.83
CA ALA A 109 -14.07 7.47 -34.93
C ALA A 109 -15.46 7.80 -34.35
N ARG A 110 -15.51 8.45 -33.19
CA ARG A 110 -16.75 8.92 -32.56
C ARG A 110 -17.50 9.90 -33.45
N ASN A 111 -16.81 10.93 -33.96
CA ASN A 111 -17.41 11.97 -34.79
C ASN A 111 -17.92 11.42 -36.14
N TYR A 112 -17.29 10.37 -36.65
CA TYR A 112 -17.64 9.74 -37.91
C TYR A 112 -18.63 8.58 -37.78
N GLY A 113 -19.02 8.21 -36.56
CA GLY A 113 -19.94 7.09 -36.31
C GLY A 113 -19.32 5.70 -36.48
N LEU A 114 -17.99 5.60 -36.42
CA LEU A 114 -17.23 4.35 -36.55
C LEU A 114 -17.16 3.64 -35.20
N ARG A 115 -18.28 3.01 -34.80
CA ARG A 115 -18.46 2.43 -33.46
C ARG A 115 -17.35 1.46 -33.06
N ASP A 116 -17.04 0.46 -33.89
CA ASP A 116 -16.07 -0.59 -33.52
C ASP A 116 -14.66 -0.03 -33.31
N LEU A 117 -14.28 0.96 -34.12
CA LEU A 117 -13.00 1.62 -34.02
C LEU A 117 -12.92 2.52 -32.78
N ALA A 118 -14.01 3.23 -32.45
CA ALA A 118 -14.10 4.03 -31.23
C ALA A 118 -13.94 3.14 -29.99
N LEU A 119 -14.60 1.97 -29.95
CA LEU A 119 -14.47 1.01 -28.86
C LEU A 119 -13.04 0.45 -28.77
N SER A 120 -12.45 0.06 -29.91
CA SER A 120 -11.07 -0.43 -29.94
C SER A 120 -10.09 0.63 -29.41
N ALA A 121 -10.31 1.91 -29.75
CA ALA A 121 -9.47 3.01 -29.28
C ALA A 121 -9.61 3.23 -27.76
N THR A 122 -10.83 3.18 -27.20
CA THR A 122 -11.01 3.32 -25.75
C THR A 122 -10.47 2.14 -24.96
N GLU A 123 -10.59 0.91 -25.48
CA GLU A 123 -9.97 -0.28 -24.89
C GLU A 123 -8.45 -0.14 -24.80
N ARG A 124 -7.81 0.37 -25.86
CA ARG A 124 -6.36 0.64 -25.86
C ARG A 124 -5.98 1.75 -24.89
N LEU A 125 -6.76 2.82 -24.79
CA LEU A 125 -6.54 3.90 -23.81
C LEU A 125 -6.65 3.41 -22.38
N GLN A 126 -7.64 2.56 -22.10
CA GLN A 126 -7.81 1.92 -20.80
C GLN A 126 -6.62 1.00 -20.48
N ASP A 127 -6.18 0.16 -21.41
CA ASP A 127 -5.02 -0.71 -21.21
C ASP A 127 -3.73 0.10 -20.97
N ILE A 128 -3.52 1.19 -21.70
CA ILE A 128 -2.39 2.10 -21.44
C ILE A 128 -2.45 2.66 -20.03
N ALA A 129 -3.61 3.15 -19.59
CA ALA A 129 -3.79 3.71 -18.25
C ALA A 129 -3.54 2.65 -17.16
N LEU A 130 -4.03 1.42 -17.35
CA LEU A 130 -3.75 0.30 -16.44
C LEU A 130 -2.26 -0.05 -16.39
N LYS A 131 -1.55 -0.07 -17.53
CA LYS A 131 -0.10 -0.30 -17.58
C LYS A 131 0.71 0.80 -16.90
N GLN A 132 0.19 2.01 -16.83
CA GLN A 132 0.78 3.14 -16.13
C GLN A 132 0.39 3.19 -14.64
N ASN A 133 -0.42 2.24 -14.16
CA ASN A 133 -1.03 2.23 -12.84
C ASN A 133 -1.94 3.45 -12.57
N ASP A 134 -2.43 4.11 -13.62
CA ASP A 134 -3.39 5.19 -13.51
C ASP A 134 -4.82 4.65 -13.60
N TYR A 135 -5.27 4.10 -12.47
CA TYR A 135 -6.63 3.55 -12.34
C TYR A 135 -7.71 4.63 -12.51
N ARG A 136 -7.39 5.91 -12.24
CA ARG A 136 -8.34 7.02 -12.39
C ARG A 136 -8.61 7.28 -13.87
N GLU A 137 -7.56 7.33 -14.68
CA GLU A 137 -7.69 7.51 -16.12
C GLU A 137 -8.32 6.28 -16.78
N ALA A 138 -7.99 5.06 -16.33
CA ALA A 138 -8.64 3.83 -16.81
C ALA A 138 -10.15 3.82 -16.56
N LEU A 139 -10.60 4.27 -15.38
CA LEU A 139 -12.01 4.42 -15.05
C LEU A 139 -12.70 5.50 -15.88
N LYS A 140 -12.01 6.61 -16.17
CA LYS A 140 -12.52 7.65 -17.06
C LYS A 140 -12.81 7.10 -18.46
N TRP A 141 -11.88 6.36 -19.07
CA TRP A 141 -12.10 5.74 -20.38
C TRP A 141 -13.20 4.66 -20.35
N SER A 142 -13.34 3.95 -19.23
CA SER A 142 -14.47 3.01 -19.03
C SER A 142 -15.81 3.74 -19.04
N ARG A 143 -15.92 4.90 -18.37
CA ARG A 143 -17.12 5.75 -18.40
C ARG A 143 -17.41 6.30 -19.79
N GLU A 144 -16.41 6.82 -20.48
CA GLU A 144 -16.57 7.34 -21.84
C GLU A 144 -17.05 6.25 -22.81
N THR A 145 -16.56 5.02 -22.65
CA THR A 145 -17.01 3.86 -23.45
C THR A 145 -18.49 3.55 -23.20
N VAL A 146 -18.91 3.53 -21.93
CA VAL A 146 -20.32 3.31 -21.56
C VAL A 146 -21.21 4.43 -22.10
N ASN A 147 -20.83 5.70 -21.86
CA ASN A 147 -21.58 6.85 -22.34
C ASN A 147 -21.74 6.82 -23.86
N TYR A 148 -20.65 6.56 -24.59
CA TYR A 148 -20.69 6.44 -26.04
C TYR A 148 -21.62 5.32 -26.51
N LEU A 149 -21.58 4.15 -25.87
CA LEU A 149 -22.47 3.03 -26.20
C LEU A 149 -23.95 3.33 -25.91
N THR A 150 -24.23 4.11 -24.87
CA THR A 150 -25.58 4.55 -24.51
C THR A 150 -26.09 5.61 -25.49
N ASP A 151 -25.27 6.60 -25.83
CA ASP A 151 -25.61 7.73 -26.71
C ASP A 151 -25.69 7.33 -28.20
N ALA A 152 -24.84 6.43 -28.67
CA ALA A 152 -24.73 6.04 -30.08
C ALA A 152 -25.85 5.09 -30.58
N GLY A 153 -26.91 4.90 -29.80
CA GLY A 153 -28.11 4.17 -30.23
C GLY A 153 -28.30 2.83 -29.52
N GLY A 154 -28.81 2.90 -28.29
CA GLY A 154 -29.47 1.79 -27.59
C GLY A 154 -30.73 1.29 -28.30
N GLY A 155 -30.61 0.80 -29.54
CA GLY A 155 -31.64 0.06 -30.25
C GLY A 155 -31.56 -1.42 -29.88
N THR A 156 -32.25 -1.80 -28.80
CA THR A 156 -32.95 -3.07 -28.47
C THR A 156 -32.43 -4.46 -28.91
N ARG A 157 -31.33 -4.63 -29.66
CA ARG A 157 -30.98 -5.93 -30.27
C ARG A 157 -29.56 -6.46 -30.05
N SER A 158 -28.59 -5.69 -29.52
CA SER A 158 -27.26 -6.27 -29.28
C SER A 158 -26.36 -5.60 -28.22
N GLY A 159 -26.70 -4.43 -27.68
CA GLY A 159 -25.79 -3.66 -26.81
C GLY A 159 -26.15 -3.60 -25.33
N GLY A 160 -27.44 -3.76 -24.97
CA GLY A 160 -27.93 -3.44 -23.62
C GLY A 160 -27.36 -4.30 -22.50
N ASP A 161 -27.10 -5.59 -22.76
CA ASP A 161 -26.53 -6.48 -21.75
C ASP A 161 -25.03 -6.26 -21.53
N ALA A 162 -24.29 -5.91 -22.58
CA ALA A 162 -22.87 -5.57 -22.49
C ALA A 162 -22.69 -4.23 -21.76
N VAL A 163 -23.53 -3.24 -22.08
CA VAL A 163 -23.56 -1.94 -21.40
C VAL A 163 -23.91 -2.13 -19.92
N ARG A 164 -24.99 -2.84 -19.59
CA ARG A 164 -25.35 -3.13 -18.18
C ARG A 164 -24.24 -3.85 -17.40
N ARG A 165 -23.51 -4.77 -18.03
CA ARG A 165 -22.35 -5.44 -17.39
C ARG A 165 -21.19 -4.47 -17.14
N LEU A 166 -20.90 -3.59 -18.09
CA LEU A 166 -19.86 -2.57 -17.93
C LEU A 166 -20.25 -1.53 -16.88
N GLU A 167 -21.50 -1.09 -16.87
CA GLU A 167 -22.08 -0.21 -15.84
C GLU A 167 -21.98 -0.83 -14.46
N ASN A 168 -22.37 -2.10 -14.30
CA ASN A 168 -22.28 -2.80 -13.03
C ASN A 168 -20.82 -2.94 -12.55
N LYS A 169 -19.88 -3.26 -13.45
CA LYS A 169 -18.45 -3.33 -13.12
C LYS A 169 -17.89 -1.97 -12.73
N LEU A 170 -18.30 -0.91 -13.43
CA LEU A 170 -17.91 0.46 -13.13
C LEU A 170 -18.45 0.89 -11.77
N ALA A 171 -19.73 0.64 -11.49
CA ALA A 171 -20.36 0.94 -10.21
C ALA A 171 -19.68 0.20 -9.05
N ALA A 172 -19.32 -1.07 -9.23
CA ALA A 172 -18.55 -1.84 -8.26
C ALA A 172 -17.17 -1.23 -8.01
N ALA A 173 -16.41 -0.94 -9.08
CA ALA A 173 -15.09 -0.34 -8.98
C ALA A 173 -15.13 1.07 -8.33
N GLU A 174 -16.19 1.84 -8.58
CA GLU A 174 -16.41 3.13 -7.93
C GLU A 174 -16.75 3.00 -6.44
N ALA A 175 -17.57 2.02 -6.08
CA ALA A 175 -17.88 1.72 -4.68
C ALA A 175 -16.62 1.30 -3.91
N ASP A 176 -15.79 0.44 -4.51
CA ASP A 176 -14.50 0.05 -3.95
C ASP A 176 -13.56 1.25 -3.80
N ASN A 177 -13.52 2.16 -4.78
CA ASN A 177 -12.70 3.38 -4.66
C ASN A 177 -13.18 4.29 -3.53
N ARG A 178 -14.50 4.40 -3.32
CA ARG A 178 -15.08 5.17 -2.19
C ARG A 178 -14.75 4.52 -0.86
N SER A 179 -14.92 3.21 -0.72
CA SER A 179 -14.61 2.50 0.53
C SER A 179 -13.13 2.58 0.90
N LEU A 180 -12.22 2.48 -0.08
CA LEU A 180 -10.78 2.69 0.14
C LEU A 180 -10.47 4.12 0.58
N ARG A 181 -11.15 5.14 0.01
CA ARG A 181 -10.98 6.54 0.45
C ARG A 181 -11.48 6.74 1.88
N GLU A 182 -12.59 6.12 2.25
CA GLU A 182 -13.11 6.16 3.62
C GLU A 182 -12.13 5.48 4.60
N GLN A 183 -11.56 4.33 4.23
CA GLN A 183 -10.53 3.66 5.03
C GLN A 183 -9.28 4.54 5.21
N ILE A 184 -8.81 5.18 4.13
CA ILE A 184 -7.67 6.11 4.20
C ILE A 184 -8.00 7.29 5.13
N ALA A 185 -9.21 7.87 5.02
CA ALA A 185 -9.64 8.96 5.89
C ALA A 185 -9.70 8.54 7.36
N GLN A 186 -10.22 7.34 7.65
CA GLN A 186 -10.26 6.76 8.99
C GLN A 186 -8.85 6.53 9.55
N LEU A 187 -7.96 5.89 8.78
CA LEU A 187 -6.57 5.64 9.18
C LEU A 187 -5.81 6.94 9.42
N THR A 188 -6.04 7.96 8.59
CA THR A 188 -5.42 9.29 8.76
C THR A 188 -5.92 9.96 10.04
N GLY A 189 -7.23 9.90 10.32
CA GLY A 189 -7.80 10.39 11.57
C GLY A 189 -7.26 9.65 12.81
N GLN A 190 -7.14 8.32 12.73
CA GLN A 190 -6.52 7.50 13.79
C GLN A 190 -5.06 7.86 14.03
N SER A 191 -4.29 8.10 12.96
CA SER A 191 -2.89 8.54 13.07
C SER A 191 -2.77 9.88 13.79
N GLN A 192 -3.63 10.86 13.47
CA GLN A 192 -3.65 12.17 14.14
C GLN A 192 -4.03 12.06 15.61
N ILE A 193 -4.99 11.20 15.95
CA ILE A 193 -5.37 10.93 17.35
C ILE A 193 -4.23 10.26 18.10
N LEU A 194 -3.54 9.30 17.48
CA LEU A 194 -2.40 8.62 18.09
C LEU A 194 -1.23 9.58 18.34
N GLU A 195 -0.96 10.47 17.38
CA GLU A 195 0.09 11.47 17.49
C GLU A 195 -0.20 12.47 18.62
N THR A 196 -1.42 12.99 18.70
CA THR A 196 -1.83 13.90 19.78
C THR A 196 -1.80 13.20 21.15
N ASN A 197 -2.26 11.95 21.23
CA ASN A 197 -2.16 11.15 22.45
C ASN A 197 -0.70 10.95 22.88
N TYR A 198 0.20 10.61 21.95
CA TYR A 198 1.62 10.42 22.27
C TYR A 198 2.29 11.72 22.73
N GLN A 199 2.00 12.85 22.08
CA GLN A 199 2.48 14.17 22.52
C GLN A 199 1.97 14.53 23.93
N SER A 200 0.69 14.25 24.23
CA SER A 200 0.12 14.51 25.55
C SER A 200 0.79 13.65 26.64
N GLN A 201 1.03 12.36 26.37
CA GLN A 201 1.72 11.46 27.31
C GLN A 201 3.17 11.88 27.56
N LEU A 202 3.88 12.34 26.51
CA LEU A 202 5.23 12.87 26.65
C LEU A 202 5.25 14.14 27.52
N ALA A 203 4.31 15.06 27.31
CA ALA A 203 4.19 16.27 28.12
C ALA A 203 3.88 15.95 29.59
N GLU A 204 2.96 15.01 29.84
CA GLU A 204 2.62 14.56 31.19
C GLU A 204 3.81 13.89 31.89
N ALA A 205 4.54 13.02 31.18
CA ALA A 205 5.75 12.38 31.71
C ALA A 205 6.81 13.42 32.06
N GLN A 206 7.07 14.39 31.17
CA GLN A 206 8.01 15.49 31.42
C GLN A 206 7.60 16.33 32.64
N GLN A 207 6.31 16.63 32.78
CA GLN A 207 5.80 17.40 33.92
C GLN A 207 5.95 16.62 35.24
N LYS A 208 5.65 15.31 35.24
CA LYS A 208 5.87 14.43 36.39
C LYS A 208 7.35 14.40 36.78
N THR A 209 8.25 14.15 35.83
CA THR A 209 9.70 14.14 36.09
C THR A 209 10.20 15.49 36.63
N ARG A 210 9.72 16.61 36.08
CA ARG A 210 10.06 17.95 36.60
C ARG A 210 9.57 18.13 38.04
N SER A 211 8.32 17.74 38.33
CA SER A 211 7.77 17.84 39.68
C SER A 211 8.52 16.98 40.70
N GLU A 212 8.97 15.79 40.30
CA GLU A 212 9.80 14.92 41.13
C GLU A 212 11.19 15.50 41.37
N LEU A 213 11.82 16.08 40.34
CA LEU A 213 13.09 16.79 40.49
C LEU A 213 12.93 17.96 41.46
N THR A 214 11.90 18.79 41.31
CA THR A 214 11.66 19.92 42.23
C THR A 214 11.43 19.45 43.67
N ARG A 215 10.72 18.33 43.88
CA ARG A 215 10.54 17.73 45.21
C ARG A 215 11.86 17.20 45.78
N LYS A 216 12.72 16.59 44.96
CA LYS A 216 14.04 16.13 45.39
C LYS A 216 14.96 17.29 45.72
N ASP A 217 14.94 18.36 44.93
CA ASP A 217 15.71 19.57 45.18
C ASP A 217 15.29 20.25 46.49
N SER A 218 13.98 20.37 46.76
CA SER A 218 13.49 20.93 48.02
C SER A 218 13.85 20.06 49.23
N ALA A 219 13.79 18.73 49.09
CA ALA A 219 14.24 17.79 50.12
C ALA A 219 15.75 17.91 50.38
N LEU A 220 16.57 18.06 49.33
CA LEU A 220 18.02 18.26 49.47
C LEU A 220 18.34 19.57 50.19
N ILE A 221 17.61 20.65 49.89
CA ILE A 221 17.74 21.93 50.61
C ILE A 221 17.42 21.75 52.09
N GLN A 222 16.32 21.08 52.44
CA GLN A 222 15.96 20.81 53.83
C GLN A 222 17.02 20.00 54.56
N ILE A 223 17.50 18.91 53.94
CA ILE A 223 18.57 18.06 54.49
C ILE A 223 19.85 18.90 54.70
N SER A 224 20.21 19.77 53.75
CA SER A 224 21.38 20.64 53.91
C SER A 224 21.24 21.62 55.07
N GLN A 225 20.04 22.18 55.29
CA GLN A 225 19.76 23.10 56.40
C GLN A 225 19.79 22.37 57.74
N GLU A 226 19.20 21.17 57.81
CA GLU A 226 19.25 20.32 59.00
C GLU A 226 20.69 19.92 59.34
N LYS A 227 21.50 19.57 58.33
CA LYS A 227 22.92 19.27 58.52
C LYS A 227 23.69 20.47 59.09
N LEU A 228 23.48 21.67 58.54
CA LEU A 228 24.11 22.89 59.07
C LEU A 228 23.70 23.18 60.52
N ARG A 229 22.43 22.93 60.88
CA ARG A 229 21.93 23.07 62.25
C ARG A 229 22.52 22.00 63.18
N ALA A 230 22.65 20.76 62.71
CA ALA A 230 23.29 19.69 63.47
C ALA A 230 24.77 20.00 63.72
N ASP A 231 25.50 20.46 62.70
CA ASP A 231 26.91 20.84 62.80
C ASP A 231 27.11 22.01 63.78
N SER A 232 26.22 23.02 63.79
CA SER A 232 26.28 24.11 64.75
C SER A 232 25.99 23.64 66.18
N MET A 233 24.99 22.75 66.37
CA MET A 233 24.70 22.14 67.67
C MET A 233 25.84 21.25 68.17
N ILE A 234 26.55 20.54 67.28
CA ILE A 234 27.73 19.76 67.66
C ILE A 234 28.84 20.69 68.16
N ARG A 235 29.09 21.81 67.47
CA ARG A 235 30.08 22.80 67.90
C ARG A 235 29.74 23.43 69.24
N THR A 236 28.48 23.81 69.48
CA THR A 236 28.08 24.35 70.78
C THR A 236 28.19 23.32 71.90
N LYS A 237 27.77 22.06 71.65
CA LYS A 237 27.95 20.97 72.62
C LYS A 237 29.42 20.68 72.89
N ALA A 238 30.29 20.72 71.88
CA ALA A 238 31.73 20.54 72.06
C ALA A 238 32.34 21.62 72.97
N LEU A 239 31.97 22.90 72.77
CA LEU A 239 32.39 24.01 73.63
C LEU A 239 31.83 23.90 75.06
N LEU A 240 30.61 23.39 75.22
CA LEU A 240 30.04 23.14 76.55
C LEU A 240 30.79 22.02 77.27
N LEU A 241 31.18 20.95 76.55
CA LEU A 241 32.01 19.86 77.09
C LEU A 241 33.40 20.34 77.53
N GLU A 242 33.99 21.30 76.82
CA GLU A 242 35.29 21.90 77.19
C GLU A 242 35.22 22.73 78.48
N ASN A 243 34.04 23.24 78.84
CA ASN A 243 33.81 24.07 80.03
C ASN A 243 33.15 23.33 81.21
N LEU A 244 32.95 22.01 81.11
CA LEU A 244 32.33 21.18 82.15
C LEU A 244 33.40 20.61 83.12
N THR A 245 33.07 20.53 84.41
CA THR A 245 33.92 19.92 85.44
C THR A 245 34.00 18.38 85.29
N GLU A 246 35.09 17.73 85.74
CA GLU A 246 35.35 16.28 85.53
C GLU A 246 34.17 15.37 85.90
N GLU A 247 33.46 15.64 87.00
CA GLU A 247 32.27 14.86 87.42
C GLU A 247 31.10 14.98 86.44
N GLN A 248 30.88 16.16 85.86
CA GLN A 248 29.78 16.39 84.90
C GLN A 248 30.11 15.79 83.52
N MET A 249 31.39 15.68 83.19
CA MET A 249 31.87 15.03 81.97
C MET A 249 31.59 13.52 82.00
N ILE A 250 31.81 12.85 83.15
CA ILE A 250 31.54 11.41 83.33
C ILE A 250 30.05 11.10 83.15
N ASP A 251 29.14 11.86 83.77
CA ASP A 251 27.68 11.67 83.60
C ASP A 251 27.24 11.89 82.14
N SER A 252 27.81 12.89 81.45
CA SER A 252 27.49 13.16 80.04
C SER A 252 27.94 12.05 79.08
N ILE A 253 29.11 11.44 79.32
CA ILE A 253 29.64 10.34 78.52
C ILE A 253 28.78 9.08 78.70
N VAL A 254 28.37 8.79 79.94
CA VAL A 254 27.51 7.64 80.26
C VAL A 254 26.14 7.77 79.59
N ARG A 255 25.52 8.95 79.64
CA ARG A 255 24.24 9.20 78.94
C ARG A 255 24.37 9.08 77.42
N ALA A 256 25.47 9.60 76.85
CA ALA A 256 25.74 9.47 75.41
C ALA A 256 25.96 8.01 74.98
N GLN A 257 26.57 7.19 75.83
CA GLN A 257 26.69 5.74 75.59
C GLN A 257 25.32 5.04 75.63
N GLN A 258 24.49 5.33 76.64
CA GLN A 258 23.14 4.78 76.74
C GLN A 258 22.26 5.18 75.55
N GLU A 259 22.32 6.42 75.10
CA GLU A 259 21.57 6.87 73.92
C GLU A 259 22.01 6.15 72.64
N ARG A 260 23.32 5.90 72.47
CA ARG A 260 23.84 5.13 71.33
C ARG A 260 23.35 3.69 71.35
N GLU A 261 23.31 3.05 72.51
CA GLU A 261 22.78 1.68 72.65
C GLU A 261 21.30 1.62 72.27
N ILE A 262 20.49 2.58 72.73
CA ILE A 262 19.07 2.67 72.38
C ILE A 262 18.89 2.90 70.87
N GLN A 263 19.70 3.77 70.25
CA GLN A 263 19.65 3.98 68.81
C GLN A 263 20.04 2.74 68.01
N MET A 264 21.08 2.02 68.45
CA MET A 264 21.51 0.77 67.83
C MET A 264 20.43 -0.30 67.92
N GLN A 265 19.74 -0.42 69.06
CA GLN A 265 18.60 -1.33 69.21
C GLN A 265 17.45 -0.95 68.27
N LYS A 266 17.08 0.33 68.19
CA LYS A 266 16.03 0.80 67.28
C LYS A 266 16.36 0.53 65.81
N ARG A 267 17.62 0.74 65.39
CA ARG A 267 18.06 0.42 64.02
C ARG A 267 17.95 -1.06 63.72
N ARG A 268 18.39 -1.92 64.64
CA ARG A 268 18.28 -3.38 64.48
C ARG A 268 16.83 -3.85 64.36
N LEU A 269 15.91 -3.26 65.13
CA LEU A 269 14.48 -3.57 65.01
C LEU A 269 13.90 -3.12 63.66
N ALA A 270 14.21 -1.90 63.22
CA ALA A 270 13.75 -1.40 61.93
C ALA A 270 14.31 -2.21 60.74
N GLU A 271 15.58 -2.64 60.82
CA GLU A 271 16.19 -3.52 59.81
C GLU A 271 15.54 -4.91 59.81
N ALA A 272 15.20 -5.46 60.98
CA ALA A 272 14.51 -6.74 61.10
C ALA A 272 13.07 -6.69 60.54
N GLU A 273 12.31 -5.62 60.82
CA GLU A 273 10.97 -5.40 60.26
C GLU A 273 11.01 -5.27 58.73
N LEU A 274 11.98 -4.51 58.20
CA LEU A 274 12.16 -4.36 56.76
C LEU A 274 12.56 -5.68 56.08
N ALA A 275 13.38 -6.49 56.73
CA ALA A 275 13.73 -7.83 56.26
C ALA A 275 12.51 -8.76 56.27
N GLN A 276 11.66 -8.69 57.30
CA GLN A 276 10.41 -9.44 57.34
C GLN A 276 9.46 -9.03 56.21
N GLN A 277 9.23 -7.73 55.99
CA GLN A 277 8.38 -7.25 54.88
C GLN A 277 8.90 -7.70 53.50
N LYS A 278 10.23 -7.68 53.30
CA LYS A 278 10.85 -8.22 52.08
C LYS A 278 10.63 -9.73 51.94
N SER A 279 10.71 -10.48 53.03
CA SER A 279 10.47 -11.93 53.01
C SER A 279 9.01 -12.27 52.71
N GLU A 280 8.06 -11.52 53.28
CA GLU A 280 6.64 -11.70 53.05
C GLU A 280 6.25 -11.35 51.61
N SER A 281 6.75 -10.22 51.09
CA SER A 281 6.51 -9.83 49.69
C SER A 281 7.10 -10.84 48.70
N LEU A 282 8.32 -11.36 48.96
CA LEU A 282 8.90 -12.43 48.13
C LEU A 282 8.08 -13.72 48.18
N ARG A 283 7.62 -14.12 49.37
CA ARG A 283 6.77 -15.31 49.53
C ARG A 283 5.44 -15.15 48.79
N ASN A 284 4.81 -13.99 48.87
CA ASN A 284 3.57 -13.68 48.16
C ASN A 284 3.77 -13.66 46.64
N LEU A 285 4.89 -13.09 46.17
CA LEU A 285 5.24 -13.09 44.75
C LEU A 285 5.47 -14.51 44.22
N LEU A 286 6.20 -15.36 44.97
CA LEU A 286 6.40 -16.77 44.62
C LEU A 286 5.09 -17.55 44.59
N ALA A 287 4.18 -17.29 45.54
CA ALA A 287 2.86 -17.92 45.56
C ALA A 287 2.01 -17.53 44.33
N LEU A 288 2.03 -16.26 43.93
CA LEU A 288 1.36 -15.78 42.71
C LEU A 288 1.97 -16.43 41.45
N LEU A 289 3.29 -16.53 41.38
CA LEU A 289 4.00 -17.14 40.26
C LEU A 289 3.66 -18.63 40.14
N ALA A 290 3.61 -19.35 41.26
CA ALA A 290 3.19 -20.75 41.29
C ALA A 290 1.72 -20.92 40.84
N ALA A 291 0.81 -20.06 41.29
CA ALA A 291 -0.58 -20.07 40.86
C ALA A 291 -0.73 -19.80 39.36
N PHE A 292 0.06 -18.87 38.82
CA PHE A 292 0.08 -18.57 37.39
C PHE A 292 0.52 -19.77 36.54
N VAL A 293 1.61 -20.44 36.93
CA VAL A 293 2.11 -21.65 36.24
C VAL A 293 1.09 -22.79 36.29
N LEU A 294 0.42 -22.99 37.43
CA LEU A 294 -0.67 -23.97 37.54
C LEU A 294 -1.86 -23.65 36.61
N SER A 295 -2.22 -22.38 36.47
CA SER A 295 -3.30 -21.96 35.57
C SER A 295 -2.94 -22.24 34.09
N LEU A 296 -1.69 -21.97 33.70
CA LEU A 296 -1.20 -22.27 32.35
C LEU A 296 -1.19 -23.78 32.09
N ALA A 297 -0.75 -24.58 33.06
CA ALA A 297 -0.77 -26.04 32.94
C ALA A 297 -2.19 -26.58 32.74
N LEU A 298 -3.18 -26.04 33.48
CA LEU A 298 -4.59 -26.37 33.30
C LEU A 298 -5.11 -25.98 31.92
N LEU A 299 -4.80 -24.78 31.44
CA LEU A 299 -5.21 -24.33 30.10
C LEU A 299 -4.62 -25.21 28.99
N PHE A 300 -3.33 -25.57 29.10
CA PHE A 300 -2.70 -26.48 28.15
C PHE A 300 -3.31 -27.89 28.21
N TYR A 301 -3.64 -28.38 29.39
CA TYR A 301 -4.33 -29.66 29.55
C TYR A 301 -5.71 -29.66 28.88
N PHE A 302 -6.50 -28.60 29.10
CA PHE A 302 -7.81 -28.46 28.44
C PHE A 302 -7.68 -28.35 26.92
N ARG A 303 -6.72 -27.58 26.42
CA ARG A 303 -6.44 -27.47 24.98
C ARG A 303 -6.03 -28.82 24.38
N PHE A 304 -5.16 -29.56 25.04
CA PHE A 304 -4.74 -30.89 24.60
C PHE A 304 -5.93 -31.86 24.56
N ARG A 305 -6.78 -31.85 25.60
CA ARG A 305 -7.99 -32.68 25.65
C ARG A 305 -8.98 -32.33 24.55
N ALA A 306 -9.19 -31.05 24.26
CA ALA A 306 -10.04 -30.59 23.17
C ALA A 306 -9.51 -31.04 21.80
N LYS A 307 -8.19 -30.89 21.57
CA LYS A 307 -7.54 -31.36 20.33
C LYS A 307 -7.69 -32.87 20.14
N LYS A 308 -7.54 -33.65 21.23
CA LYS A 308 -7.72 -35.11 21.18
C LYS A 308 -9.16 -35.51 20.82
N ARG A 309 -10.18 -34.79 21.33
CA ARG A 309 -11.59 -35.01 20.96
C ARG A 309 -11.83 -34.72 19.48
N ALA A 310 -11.38 -33.58 18.98
CA ALA A 310 -11.55 -33.20 17.57
C ALA A 310 -10.84 -34.18 16.61
N ALA A 311 -9.65 -34.66 16.98
CA ALA A 311 -8.93 -35.67 16.19
C ALA A 311 -9.67 -37.02 16.17
N ASN A 312 -10.25 -37.44 17.29
CA ASN A 312 -11.05 -38.67 17.34
C ASN A 312 -12.34 -38.55 16.51
N GLU A 313 -13.02 -37.41 16.55
CA GLU A 313 -14.21 -37.15 15.72
C GLU A 313 -13.87 -37.14 14.22
N LEU A 314 -12.74 -36.54 13.83
CA LEU A 314 -12.25 -36.60 12.44
C LEU A 314 -11.90 -38.02 12.01
N SER A 315 -11.26 -38.81 12.88
CA SER A 315 -10.96 -40.21 12.61
C SER A 315 -12.23 -41.05 12.41
N GLN A 316 -13.24 -40.87 13.27
CA GLN A 316 -14.53 -41.55 13.12
C GLN A 316 -15.26 -41.14 11.84
N LYS A 317 -15.25 -39.85 11.49
CA LYS A 317 -15.85 -39.36 10.24
C LYS A 317 -15.13 -39.89 8.99
N ASN A 318 -13.80 -40.01 9.05
CA ASN A 318 -13.03 -40.57 7.93
C ASN A 318 -13.28 -42.08 7.78
N ALA A 319 -13.37 -42.83 8.88
CA ALA A 319 -13.71 -44.25 8.83
C ALA A 319 -15.09 -44.52 8.21
N LEU A 320 -16.07 -43.65 8.49
CA LEU A 320 -17.42 -43.72 7.88
C LEU A 320 -17.46 -43.36 6.38
N ILE A 321 -16.41 -42.76 5.83
CA ILE A 321 -16.29 -42.44 4.39
C ILE A 321 -15.57 -43.57 3.62
N GLU A 322 -14.81 -44.41 4.33
CA GLU A 322 -14.06 -45.54 3.75
C GLU A 322 -14.88 -46.85 3.71
N GLU A 323 -16.03 -46.94 4.41
CA GLU A 323 -17.06 -47.99 4.26
C GLU A 323 -18.12 -47.63 3.22
#